data_AF-A0A935KKU0-F1
#
_entry.id   AF-A0A935KKU0-F1
#
_cell.length_a   1.000
_cell.length_b   1.000
_cell.length_c   1.000
_cell.angle_alpha   90.00
_cell.angle_beta   90.00
_cell.angle_gamma   90.00
#
_symmetry.space_group_name_H-M   'P 1'
#
loop_
_entity.id
_entity.type
_entity.pdbx_description
1 polymer ?
#
loop_
_entity_poly.entity_id
_entity_poly.type
_entity_poly.pdbx_seq_one_letter_code
_entity_poly.pdbx_strand_id
1 'polypeptide(L)'
;MKKLVYSGWILSISLLACQSKKAEPSKNFISVLSLIQKEVAHVDTSLFLIVKTITYDSTRIDTSYIAREDFKNEAKDFLEIPDLADPKVAKRYKDDSPLYDQSLGRVIFKYIPVDPEKEEVKSQEFLATPFPVPMPKSIM
;
A
#
# COMPACT_ATOMS: atom_id res chain seq x y z
N MET A 1 4.71 -51.32 59.32
CA MET A 1 5.65 -51.23 58.18
C MET A 1 4.86 -50.98 56.91
N LYS A 2 5.12 -49.81 56.28
CA LYS A 2 4.88 -49.35 54.89
C LYS A 2 3.65 -49.89 54.13
N LYS A 3 2.57 -49.08 54.09
CA LYS A 3 1.62 -49.05 52.97
C LYS A 3 2.19 -48.10 51.91
N LEU A 4 2.53 -48.63 50.72
CA LEU A 4 2.92 -47.83 49.56
C LEU A 4 1.64 -47.28 48.91
N VAL A 5 1.42 -45.98 49.06
CA VAL A 5 0.44 -45.21 48.29
C VAL A 5 1.18 -44.65 47.08
N TYR A 6 1.01 -45.29 45.93
CA TYR A 6 1.46 -44.78 44.63
C TYR A 6 0.22 -44.56 43.76
N SER A 7 -0.56 -43.53 44.09
CA SER A 7 -1.61 -43.05 43.20
C SER A 7 -1.63 -41.54 43.25
N GLY A 8 -1.27 -40.91 42.15
CA GLY A 8 -1.47 -39.47 41.98
C GLY A 8 -0.21 -38.72 41.60
N TRP A 9 0.48 -39.12 40.53
CA TRP A 9 1.50 -38.28 39.90
C TRP A 9 1.51 -38.49 38.37
N ILE A 10 0.32 -38.50 37.74
CA ILE A 10 0.17 -38.61 36.26
C ILE A 10 -0.81 -37.55 35.69
N LEU A 11 -1.22 -36.52 36.45
CA LEU A 11 -2.29 -35.62 36.01
C LEU A 11 -1.94 -34.12 36.04
N SER A 12 -0.74 -33.71 35.58
CA SER A 12 -0.41 -32.26 35.51
C SER A 12 0.43 -31.78 34.31
N ILE A 13 0.55 -32.54 33.22
CA ILE A 13 1.40 -32.12 32.06
C ILE A 13 0.59 -31.69 30.81
N SER A 14 -0.75 -31.75 30.82
CA SER A 14 -1.53 -31.58 29.59
C SER A 14 -2.05 -30.17 29.27
N LEU A 15 -1.68 -29.13 30.03
CA LEU A 15 -2.22 -27.76 29.84
C LEU A 15 -1.27 -26.77 29.15
N LEU A 16 -0.14 -27.22 28.61
CA LEU A 16 0.58 -26.49 27.56
C LEU A 16 -0.16 -26.64 26.22
N ALA A 17 -1.47 -26.37 26.22
CA ALA A 17 -2.24 -26.16 25.01
C ALA A 17 -1.70 -24.88 24.37
N CYS A 18 -0.91 -25.07 23.33
CA CYS A 18 -0.36 -24.05 22.46
C CYS A 18 -1.47 -23.04 22.12
N GLN A 19 -1.44 -21.86 22.72
CA GLN A 19 -2.21 -20.73 22.23
C GLN A 19 -1.58 -20.29 20.91
N SER A 20 -1.86 -21.02 19.83
CA SER A 20 -1.61 -20.52 18.50
C SER A 20 -2.46 -19.26 18.35
N LYS A 21 -1.85 -18.09 18.49
CA LYS A 21 -2.45 -16.83 18.08
C LYS A 21 -2.95 -17.05 16.66
N LYS A 22 -4.27 -17.07 16.48
CA LYS A 22 -4.86 -17.11 15.15
C LYS A 22 -4.25 -15.95 14.39
N ALA A 23 -3.45 -16.24 13.38
CA ALA A 23 -2.88 -15.22 12.52
C ALA A 23 -4.08 -14.48 11.91
N GLU A 24 -4.16 -13.16 12.16
CA GLU A 24 -5.12 -12.34 11.44
C GLU A 24 -4.88 -12.54 9.93
N PRO A 25 -5.95 -12.65 9.12
CA PRO A 25 -5.80 -12.76 7.69
C PRO A 25 -4.94 -11.61 7.20
N SER A 26 -3.84 -11.91 6.50
CA SER A 26 -2.93 -10.90 5.98
C SER A 26 -3.67 -10.06 4.96
N LYS A 27 -3.77 -8.75 5.21
CA LYS A 27 -4.24 -7.79 4.21
C LYS A 27 -3.22 -7.73 3.08
N ASN A 28 -3.66 -8.03 1.85
CA ASN A 28 -2.80 -8.01 0.68
C ASN A 28 -2.94 -6.66 -0.03
N PHE A 29 -2.22 -5.65 0.48
CA PHE A 29 -2.15 -4.35 -0.18
C PHE A 29 -1.26 -4.41 -1.43
N ILE A 30 -1.60 -3.62 -2.43
CA ILE A 30 -0.70 -3.36 -3.57
C ILE A 30 0.31 -2.29 -3.13
N SER A 31 1.59 -2.52 -3.41
CA SER A 31 2.65 -1.57 -3.08
C SER A 31 2.58 -0.35 -3.99
N VAL A 32 1.98 0.74 -3.51
CA VAL A 32 1.97 2.03 -4.20
C VAL A 32 3.38 2.58 -4.36
N LEU A 33 4.24 2.40 -3.34
CA LEU A 33 5.64 2.78 -3.42
C LEU A 33 6.35 2.12 -4.60
N SER A 34 6.16 0.81 -4.80
CA SER A 34 6.77 0.09 -5.93
C SER A 34 6.27 0.60 -7.29
N LEU A 35 5.02 1.06 -7.38
CA LEU A 35 4.49 1.68 -8.60
C LEU A 35 5.16 3.03 -8.86
N ILE A 36 5.26 3.89 -7.85
CA ILE A 36 5.94 5.19 -7.95
C ILE A 36 7.40 5.00 -8.36
N GLN A 37 8.11 4.03 -7.76
CA GLN A 37 9.50 3.72 -8.12
C GLN A 37 9.65 3.35 -9.60
N LYS A 38 8.69 2.62 -10.19
CA LYS A 38 8.69 2.29 -11.62
C LYS A 38 8.42 3.51 -12.49
N GLU A 39 7.51 4.39 -12.09
CA GLU A 39 7.26 5.65 -12.80
C GLU A 39 8.51 6.53 -12.81
N VAL A 40 9.20 6.65 -11.67
CA VAL A 40 10.47 7.40 -11.59
C VAL A 40 11.53 6.79 -12.50
N ALA A 41 11.71 5.46 -12.46
CA ALA A 41 12.65 4.78 -13.36
C ALA A 41 12.28 4.92 -14.85
N HIS A 42 10.99 5.02 -15.18
CA HIS A 42 10.55 5.29 -16.54
C HIS A 42 10.94 6.71 -16.99
N VAL A 43 10.76 7.72 -16.14
CA VAL A 43 11.19 9.09 -16.44
C VAL A 43 12.70 9.16 -16.70
N ASP A 44 13.52 8.42 -15.94
CA ASP A 44 14.98 8.32 -16.11
C ASP A 44 15.38 7.77 -17.50
N THR A 45 14.52 7.00 -18.15
CA THR A 45 14.77 6.44 -19.49
C THR A 45 14.01 7.17 -20.61
N SER A 46 13.15 8.13 -20.25
CA SER A 46 12.33 8.84 -21.20
C SER A 46 13.08 9.96 -21.93
N LEU A 47 12.60 10.34 -23.11
CA LEU A 47 13.11 11.49 -23.87
C LEU A 47 12.36 12.79 -23.56
N PHE A 48 11.45 12.79 -22.58
CA PHE A 48 10.61 13.93 -22.28
C PHE A 48 11.37 15.02 -21.52
N LEU A 49 11.06 16.28 -21.81
CA LEU A 49 11.51 17.41 -21.02
C LEU A 49 10.84 17.37 -19.64
N ILE A 50 11.64 17.53 -18.59
CA ILE A 50 11.16 17.54 -17.21
C ILE A 50 11.14 18.99 -16.74
N VAL A 51 9.97 19.47 -16.34
CA VAL A 51 9.74 20.85 -15.93
C VAL A 51 9.05 20.87 -14.58
N LYS A 52 9.59 21.64 -13.64
CA LYS A 52 9.00 21.90 -12.33
C LYS A 52 8.25 23.20 -12.35
N THR A 53 7.04 23.20 -11.81
CA THR A 53 6.31 24.43 -11.53
C THR A 53 6.73 24.97 -10.15
N ILE A 54 7.15 26.23 -10.09
CA ILE A 54 7.54 26.92 -8.88
C ILE A 54 6.49 27.99 -8.57
N THR A 55 5.81 27.82 -7.43
CA THR A 55 4.86 28.81 -6.93
C THR A 55 5.55 29.69 -5.89
N TYR A 56 5.61 31.00 -6.14
CA TYR A 56 6.21 31.97 -5.21
C TYR A 56 5.16 32.55 -4.26
N ASP A 57 3.97 32.86 -4.79
CA ASP A 57 2.83 33.37 -4.07
C ASP A 57 1.51 33.01 -4.80
N SER A 58 0.37 33.51 -4.32
CA SER A 58 -0.95 33.21 -4.87
C SER A 58 -1.17 33.67 -6.32
N THR A 59 -0.31 34.54 -6.85
CA THR A 59 -0.46 35.14 -8.19
C THR A 59 0.72 34.87 -9.11
N ARG A 60 1.85 34.37 -8.57
CA ARG A 60 3.09 34.17 -9.31
C ARG A 60 3.51 32.71 -9.33
N ILE A 61 3.43 32.16 -10.53
CA ILE A 61 3.85 30.80 -10.86
C ILE A 61 4.83 30.89 -12.03
N ASP A 62 5.96 30.21 -11.91
CA ASP A 62 6.96 30.07 -12.97
C ASP A 62 7.33 28.59 -13.18
N THR A 63 8.18 28.31 -14.15
CA THR A 63 8.67 26.97 -14.46
C THR A 63 10.18 26.93 -14.52
N SER A 64 10.78 25.86 -13.99
CA SER A 64 12.21 25.60 -14.12
C SER A 64 12.44 24.23 -14.77
N TYR A 65 13.46 24.15 -15.62
CA TYR A 65 13.94 22.87 -16.12
C TYR A 65 14.58 22.05 -14.98
N ILE A 66 14.35 20.74 -15.00
CA ILE A 66 15.05 19.78 -14.13
C ILE A 66 15.91 18.86 -15.01
N ALA A 67 17.19 18.73 -14.67
CA ALA A 67 18.06 17.74 -15.31
C ALA A 67 17.59 16.33 -14.92
N ARG A 68 17.71 15.36 -15.84
CA ARG A 68 17.08 14.05 -15.64
C ARG A 68 17.67 13.30 -14.45
N GLU A 69 18.97 13.42 -14.27
CA GLU A 69 19.72 12.92 -13.11
C GLU A 69 19.20 13.47 -11.76
N ASP A 70 18.58 14.64 -11.76
CA ASP A 70 18.04 15.28 -10.56
C ASP A 70 16.57 14.91 -10.30
N PHE A 71 15.87 14.34 -11.27
CA PHE A 71 14.44 14.05 -11.14
C PHE A 71 14.12 13.13 -9.95
N LYS A 72 14.97 12.14 -9.70
CA LYS A 72 14.81 11.25 -8.54
C LYS A 72 14.89 12.01 -7.21
N ASN A 73 15.75 13.04 -7.12
CA ASN A 73 15.85 13.89 -5.93
C ASN A 73 14.59 14.73 -5.77
N GLU A 74 14.03 15.24 -6.87
CA GLU A 74 12.76 15.97 -6.87
C GLU A 74 11.56 15.08 -6.49
N ALA A 75 11.63 13.77 -6.76
CA ALA A 75 10.61 12.80 -6.40
C ALA A 75 10.77 12.20 -4.99
N LYS A 76 11.76 12.64 -4.21
CA LYS A 76 12.17 12.00 -2.94
C LYS A 76 11.01 11.82 -1.95
N ASP A 77 10.19 12.86 -1.77
CA ASP A 77 9.05 12.83 -0.83
C ASP A 77 8.05 11.70 -1.16
N PHE A 78 7.94 11.33 -2.43
CA PHE A 78 7.07 10.22 -2.88
C PHE A 78 7.76 8.85 -2.77
N LEU A 79 9.09 8.82 -2.80
CA LEU A 79 9.89 7.60 -2.69
C LEU A 79 10.12 7.15 -1.24
N GLU A 80 9.80 8.01 -0.27
CA GLU A 80 9.97 7.76 1.16
C GLU A 80 8.65 7.44 1.89
N ILE A 81 7.54 7.31 1.14
CA ILE A 81 6.24 6.94 1.72
C ILE A 81 6.26 5.52 2.32
N PRO A 82 5.44 5.24 3.35
CA PRO A 82 5.35 3.91 3.94
C PRO A 82 4.83 2.87 2.94
N ASP A 83 5.51 1.74 2.81
CA ASP A 83 5.07 0.66 1.92
C ASP A 83 4.05 -0.25 2.61
N LEU A 84 2.83 -0.29 2.08
CA LEU A 84 1.75 -1.12 2.63
C LEU A 84 1.91 -2.61 2.31
N ALA A 85 2.86 -2.99 1.45
CA ALA A 85 3.25 -4.39 1.27
C ALA A 85 3.96 -4.98 2.51
N ASP A 86 4.55 -4.15 3.39
CA ASP A 86 5.04 -4.60 4.69
C ASP A 86 3.86 -4.85 5.65
N PRO A 87 3.65 -6.09 6.14
CA PRO A 87 2.57 -6.40 7.07
C PRO A 87 2.57 -5.57 8.35
N LYS A 88 3.71 -5.03 8.79
CA LYS A 88 3.80 -4.14 9.97
C LYS A 88 3.17 -2.78 9.70
N VAL A 89 3.34 -2.28 8.48
CA VAL A 89 2.78 -1.00 8.02
C VAL A 89 1.31 -1.19 7.65
N ALA A 90 0.99 -2.24 6.90
CA ALA A 90 -0.35 -2.63 6.48
C ALA A 90 -1.41 -2.58 7.59
N LYS A 91 -1.04 -3.00 8.81
CA LYS A 91 -1.95 -3.02 9.97
C LYS A 91 -2.48 -1.63 10.35
N ARG A 92 -1.76 -0.58 10.02
CA ARG A 92 -2.13 0.82 10.32
C ARG A 92 -3.10 1.40 9.30
N TYR A 93 -3.41 0.66 8.24
CA TYR A 93 -4.26 1.10 7.14
C TYR A 93 -5.51 0.21 6.98
N LYS A 94 -6.58 0.83 6.49
CA LYS A 94 -7.80 0.19 6.03
C LYS A 94 -7.72 0.04 4.52
N ASP A 95 -8.19 -1.11 4.04
CA ASP A 95 -8.40 -1.36 2.62
C ASP A 95 -9.87 -1.04 2.34
N ASP A 96 -10.12 0.08 1.65
CA ASP A 96 -11.45 0.33 1.11
C ASP A 96 -11.54 -0.46 -0.19
N SER A 97 -12.50 -1.39 -0.25
CA SER A 97 -12.72 -2.27 -1.40
C SER A 97 -12.62 -1.49 -2.72
N PRO A 98 -11.97 -2.05 -3.76
CA PRO A 98 -11.78 -1.36 -5.02
C PRO A 98 -13.11 -0.84 -5.58
N LEU A 99 -13.16 0.45 -5.91
CA LEU A 99 -14.34 1.11 -6.44
C LEU A 99 -14.19 1.32 -7.95
N TYR A 100 -15.21 0.97 -8.73
CA TYR A 100 -15.24 1.32 -10.15
C TYR A 100 -15.89 2.70 -10.35
N ASP A 101 -15.12 3.66 -10.85
CA ASP A 101 -15.62 4.96 -11.29
C ASP A 101 -16.05 4.87 -12.76
N GLN A 102 -17.36 4.98 -12.99
CA GLN A 102 -17.95 4.91 -14.33
C GLN A 102 -17.60 6.11 -15.21
N SER A 103 -17.41 7.29 -14.62
CA SER A 103 -17.11 8.52 -15.36
C SER A 103 -15.69 8.52 -15.91
N LEU A 104 -14.75 7.97 -15.14
CA LEU A 104 -13.36 7.83 -15.51
C LEU A 104 -13.09 6.52 -16.26
N GLY A 105 -13.97 5.52 -16.12
CA GLY A 105 -13.72 4.17 -16.60
C GLY A 105 -12.48 3.58 -15.94
N ARG A 106 -12.36 3.72 -14.61
CA ARG A 106 -11.19 3.30 -13.82
C ARG A 106 -11.62 2.55 -12.57
N VAL A 107 -10.78 1.62 -12.14
CA VAL A 107 -10.87 1.04 -10.79
C VAL A 107 -9.94 1.82 -9.88
N ILE A 108 -10.48 2.32 -8.78
CA ILE A 108 -9.80 3.10 -7.76
C ILE A 108 -9.53 2.18 -6.57
N PHE A 109 -8.27 2.07 -6.19
CA PHE A 109 -7.84 1.40 -4.97
C PHE A 109 -7.39 2.47 -3.98
N LYS A 110 -8.02 2.51 -2.80
CA LYS A 110 -7.79 3.57 -1.83
C LYS A 110 -7.46 2.98 -0.46
N TYR A 111 -6.33 3.40 0.09
CA TYR A 111 -5.83 2.97 1.38
C TYR A 111 -5.78 4.16 2.33
N ILE A 112 -6.48 4.05 3.46
CA ILE A 112 -6.65 5.14 4.42
C ILE A 112 -6.12 4.69 5.78
N PRO A 113 -5.36 5.53 6.52
CA PRO A 113 -4.97 5.23 7.89
C PRO A 113 -6.17 4.89 8.77
N VAL A 114 -5.98 3.95 9.68
CA VAL A 114 -6.95 3.66 10.75
C VAL A 114 -7.09 4.86 11.68
N ASP A 115 -5.96 5.54 11.96
CA ASP A 115 -5.86 6.75 12.77
C ASP A 115 -5.12 7.83 11.97
N PRO A 116 -5.85 8.68 11.23
CA PRO A 116 -5.25 9.68 10.34
C PRO A 116 -4.34 10.70 11.04
N GLU A 117 -4.56 10.97 12.33
CA GLU A 117 -3.76 11.96 13.07
C GLU A 117 -2.34 11.45 13.39
N LYS A 118 -2.13 10.13 13.39
CA LYS A 118 -0.84 9.50 13.71
C LYS A 118 0.03 9.18 12.51
N GLU A 119 -0.49 9.29 11.30
CA GLU A 119 0.27 9.03 10.07
C GLU A 119 0.51 10.34 9.31
N GLU A 120 1.70 10.49 8.75
CA GLU A 120 2.02 11.61 7.86
C GLU A 120 1.24 11.48 6.53
N VAL A 121 1.26 10.28 5.94
CA VAL A 121 0.53 9.97 4.70
C VAL A 121 -0.93 9.66 5.02
N LYS A 122 -1.81 10.59 4.63
CA LYS A 122 -3.26 10.55 4.91
C LYS A 122 -4.04 9.60 4.00
N SER A 123 -3.50 9.27 2.84
CA SER A 123 -4.07 8.28 1.92
C SER A 123 -3.04 7.86 0.88
N GLN A 124 -3.13 6.61 0.43
CA GLN A 124 -2.47 6.14 -0.79
C GLN A 124 -3.54 5.66 -1.76
N GLU A 125 -3.46 6.13 -3.00
CA GLU A 125 -4.43 5.81 -4.04
C GLU A 125 -3.70 5.45 -5.33
N PHE A 126 -4.22 4.46 -6.05
CA PHE A 126 -3.82 4.21 -7.42
C PHE A 126 -5.03 3.80 -8.25
N LEU A 127 -4.93 4.11 -9.55
CA LEU A 127 -5.99 3.86 -10.52
C LEU A 127 -5.53 2.79 -11.49
N ALA A 128 -6.39 1.81 -11.73
CA ALA A 128 -6.19 0.80 -12.75
C ALA A 128 -7.16 1.02 -13.90
N THR A 129 -6.64 0.96 -15.12
CA THR A 129 -7.47 0.90 -16.33
C THR A 129 -7.86 -0.55 -16.57
N PRO A 130 -9.14 -0.92 -16.47
CA PRO A 130 -9.57 -2.26 -16.85
C PRO A 130 -9.35 -2.44 -18.36
N PHE A 131 -8.80 -3.57 -18.76
CA PHE A 131 -8.82 -3.94 -20.17
C PHE A 131 -10.28 -4.04 -20.63
N PRO A 132 -10.63 -3.55 -21.84
CA PRO A 132 -11.97 -3.74 -22.36
C PRO A 132 -12.21 -5.25 -22.47
N VAL A 133 -13.18 -5.76 -21.71
CA VAL A 133 -13.79 -7.05 -22.01
C VAL A 133 -14.47 -6.84 -23.37
N PRO A 134 -14.15 -7.61 -24.42
CA PRO A 134 -14.85 -7.48 -25.69
C PRO A 134 -16.34 -7.63 -25.40
N MET A 135 -17.13 -6.60 -25.73
CA MET A 135 -18.58 -6.67 -25.53
C MET A 135 -19.09 -7.89 -26.31
N PRO A 136 -19.93 -8.76 -25.70
CA PRO A 136 -20.57 -9.82 -26.45
C PRO A 136 -21.28 -9.17 -27.64
N LYS A 137 -20.96 -9.63 -28.85
CA LYS A 137 -21.62 -9.14 -30.07
C LYS A 137 -23.13 -9.26 -29.83
N SER A 138 -23.82 -8.12 -29.81
CA SER A 138 -25.27 -8.08 -29.94
C SER A 138 -25.61 -8.92 -31.18
N ILE A 139 -26.30 -10.03 -30.98
CA ILE A 139 -26.84 -10.83 -32.07
C ILE A 139 -27.96 -9.97 -32.65
N MET A 140 -27.65 -9.25 -33.74
CA MET A 140 -28.65 -8.72 -34.67
C MET A 140 -29.12 -9.85 -35.58
#